data_AF-A0A847AG73-F1
#
_entry.id   AF-A0A847AG73-F1
#
_cell.length_a   1.000
_cell.length_b   1.000
_cell.length_c   1.000
_cell.angle_alpha   90.00
_cell.angle_beta   90.00
_cell.angle_gamma   90.00
#
_symmetry.space_group_name_H-M   'P 1'
#
loop_
_entity.id
_entity.type
_entity.pdbx_description
1 polymer ?
#
loop_
_entity_poly.entity_id
_entity_poly.type
_entity_poly.pdbx_seq_one_letter_code
_entity_poly.pdbx_strand_id
1 'polypeptide(L)'
;MRKVLIDCRQEIPCDPCQFSCRYGAITLDSLTAIPQVDESLCIGCSLCVAACPGQACFVVDDEYSDTLASVDLPYEYLPYPAVGESWLAVNNDGEVLCTGEILRVIHPPSFHNTAVITVAVPKQYAYTVRGLRRRE
;
A
#
# COMPACT_ATOMS: atom_id res chain seq x y z
N MET A 1 -6.09 0.76 13.77
CA MET A 1 -6.14 -0.64 13.37
C MET A 1 -5.63 -0.75 11.96
N ARG A 2 -4.65 -1.63 11.72
CA ARG A 2 -4.00 -1.76 10.42
C ARG A 2 -4.82 -2.60 9.43
N LYS A 3 -5.21 -2.02 8.29
CA LYS A 3 -6.08 -2.68 7.30
C LYS A 3 -5.64 -2.43 5.86
N VAL A 4 -5.96 -3.37 4.97
CA VAL A 4 -5.77 -3.19 3.54
C VAL A 4 -6.79 -2.20 2.98
N LEU A 5 -6.34 -1.32 2.11
CA LEU A 5 -7.12 -0.45 1.25
C LEU A 5 -6.83 -0.86 -0.20
N ILE A 6 -7.86 -1.25 -0.95
CA ILE A 6 -7.75 -1.64 -2.36
C ILE A 6 -8.31 -0.50 -3.21
N ASP A 7 -7.50 0.03 -4.13
CA ASP A 7 -7.84 1.11 -5.07
C ASP A 7 -7.84 0.62 -6.52
N CYS A 8 -8.40 -0.56 -6.75
CA CYS A 8 -8.63 -1.06 -8.11
C CYS A 8 -9.75 -0.23 -8.76
N ARG A 9 -9.45 0.44 -9.88
CA ARG A 9 -10.39 1.36 -10.57
C ARG A 9 -11.02 0.78 -11.85
N GLN A 10 -10.61 -0.42 -12.25
CA GLN A 10 -11.00 -1.04 -13.51
C GLN A 10 -11.32 -2.52 -13.32
N GLU A 11 -12.32 -3.01 -14.03
CA GLU A 11 -12.70 -4.42 -14.08
C GLU A 11 -11.78 -5.18 -15.05
N ILE A 12 -10.59 -5.55 -14.56
CA ILE A 12 -9.59 -6.32 -15.32
C ILE A 12 -9.49 -7.75 -14.76
N PRO A 13 -9.11 -8.76 -15.58
CA PRO A 13 -9.00 -10.14 -15.12
C PRO A 13 -7.77 -10.32 -14.21
N CYS A 14 -7.92 -10.07 -12.91
CA CYS A 14 -6.81 -9.99 -11.93
C CYS A 14 -7.27 -10.40 -10.52
N ASP A 15 -6.66 -11.43 -9.96
CA ASP A 15 -6.93 -11.99 -8.62
C ASP A 15 -5.70 -12.31 -7.71
N PRO A 16 -4.43 -11.89 -7.97
CA PRO A 16 -3.31 -12.18 -7.07
C PRO A 16 -3.50 -11.75 -5.60
N CYS A 17 -4.27 -10.68 -5.35
CA CYS A 17 -4.56 -10.21 -4.00
C CYS A 17 -5.37 -11.21 -3.17
N GLN A 18 -6.29 -11.96 -3.81
CA GLN A 18 -7.07 -13.03 -3.17
C GLN A 18 -6.16 -14.18 -2.77
N PHE A 19 -5.30 -14.67 -3.68
CA PHE A 19 -4.43 -15.81 -3.42
C PHE A 19 -3.27 -15.51 -2.47
N SER A 20 -2.79 -14.26 -2.42
CA SER A 20 -1.76 -13.84 -1.47
C SER A 20 -2.30 -13.70 -0.04
N CYS A 21 -3.61 -13.50 0.13
CA CYS A 21 -4.23 -13.36 1.44
C CYS A 21 -4.47 -14.71 2.12
N ARG A 22 -3.53 -15.11 2.99
CA ARG A 22 -3.61 -16.38 3.76
C ARG A 22 -4.77 -16.44 4.77
N TYR A 23 -5.38 -15.30 5.07
CA TYR A 23 -6.50 -15.18 6.01
C TYR A 23 -7.86 -15.19 5.31
N GLY A 24 -7.90 -15.24 3.98
CA GLY A 24 -9.15 -15.19 3.23
C GLY A 24 -9.89 -13.86 3.34
N ALA A 25 -9.21 -12.78 3.74
CA ALA A 25 -9.80 -11.46 3.93
C ALA A 25 -10.09 -10.71 2.61
N ILE A 26 -9.63 -11.22 1.46
CA ILE A 26 -9.84 -10.60 0.15
C ILE A 26 -10.51 -11.62 -0.76
N THR A 27 -11.66 -11.27 -1.34
CA THR A 27 -12.46 -12.14 -2.20
C THR A 27 -12.91 -11.41 -3.46
N LEU A 28 -13.02 -12.13 -4.57
CA LEU A 28 -13.58 -11.63 -5.83
C LEU A 28 -14.79 -12.48 -6.23
N ASP A 29 -15.89 -11.85 -6.61
CA ASP A 29 -17.10 -12.55 -7.09
C ASP A 29 -16.90 -13.17 -8.49
N SER A 30 -16.02 -12.56 -9.29
CA SER A 30 -15.58 -13.07 -10.59
C SER A 30 -14.16 -12.58 -10.88
N LEU A 31 -13.49 -13.18 -11.87
CA LEU A 31 -12.10 -12.82 -12.20
C LEU A 31 -11.92 -11.32 -12.57
N THR A 32 -12.97 -10.66 -13.06
CA THR A 32 -12.95 -9.23 -13.43
C THR A 32 -13.54 -8.32 -12.36
N ALA A 33 -14.09 -8.86 -11.29
CA ALA A 33 -14.72 -8.07 -10.24
C ALA A 33 -13.67 -7.29 -9.42
N ILE A 34 -14.05 -6.12 -8.93
CA ILE A 34 -13.24 -5.39 -7.95
C ILE A 34 -13.21 -6.19 -6.63
N PRO A 35 -12.03 -6.44 -6.04
CA PRO A 35 -11.93 -7.23 -4.81
C PRO A 35 -12.68 -6.61 -3.64
N GLN A 36 -13.38 -7.45 -2.88
CA GLN A 36 -14.01 -7.11 -1.61
C GLN A 36 -13.08 -7.49 -0.45
N VAL A 37 -13.09 -6.70 0.62
CA VAL A 37 -12.25 -6.90 1.81
C VAL A 37 -13.14 -7.16 3.03
N ASP A 38 -12.94 -8.31 3.67
CA ASP A 38 -13.47 -8.56 5.01
C ASP A 38 -12.50 -7.97 6.05
N GLU A 39 -12.86 -6.82 6.58
CA GLU A 39 -12.05 -6.09 7.56
C GLU A 39 -11.88 -6.85 8.89
N SER A 40 -12.74 -7.81 9.21
CA SER A 40 -12.65 -8.61 10.44
C SER A 40 -11.55 -9.68 10.36
N LEU A 41 -11.19 -10.10 9.15
CA LEU A 41 -10.15 -11.09 8.88
C LEU A 41 -8.81 -10.45 8.51
N CYS A 42 -8.82 -9.20 8.05
CA CYS A 42 -7.61 -8.50 7.64
C CYS A 42 -6.73 -8.14 8.83
N ILE A 43 -5.50 -8.68 8.86
CA ILE A 43 -4.51 -8.36 9.89
C ILE A 43 -3.45 -7.31 9.46
N GLY A 44 -3.59 -6.75 8.25
CA GLY A 44 -2.68 -5.71 7.78
C GLY A 44 -1.23 -6.17 7.50
N CYS A 45 -1.03 -7.41 7.02
CA CYS A 45 0.30 -8.00 6.82
C CYS A 45 1.05 -7.53 5.56
N SER A 46 0.39 -6.78 4.67
CA SER A 46 0.96 -6.18 3.45
C SER A 46 1.46 -7.16 2.37
N LEU A 47 1.12 -8.45 2.45
CA LEU A 47 1.44 -9.41 1.38
C LEU A 47 0.69 -9.09 0.07
N CYS A 48 -0.55 -8.61 0.16
CA CYS A 48 -1.32 -8.16 -1.00
C CYS A 48 -0.70 -6.93 -1.67
N VAL A 49 -0.02 -6.06 -0.92
CA VAL A 49 0.71 -4.89 -1.45
C VAL A 49 1.82 -5.36 -2.38
N ALA A 50 2.64 -6.32 -1.93
CA ALA A 50 3.71 -6.89 -2.74
C ALA A 50 3.22 -7.73 -3.93
N ALA A 51 2.05 -8.38 -3.80
CA ALA A 51 1.53 -9.27 -4.83
C ALA A 51 0.72 -8.55 -5.92
N CYS A 52 0.36 -7.28 -5.74
CA CYS A 52 -0.55 -6.57 -6.63
C CYS A 52 0.17 -6.09 -7.90
N PRO A 53 -0.12 -6.65 -9.08
CA PRO A 53 0.51 -6.21 -10.33
C PRO A 53 0.08 -4.80 -10.75
N GLY A 54 -1.10 -4.36 -10.31
CA GLY A 54 -1.62 -3.02 -10.56
C GLY A 54 -1.17 -1.97 -9.56
N GLN A 55 -0.32 -2.32 -8.58
CA GLN A 55 0.14 -1.42 -7.51
C GLN A 55 -1.00 -0.69 -6.78
N ALA A 56 -2.15 -1.36 -6.65
CA ALA A 56 -3.41 -0.79 -6.14
C ALA A 56 -3.79 -1.29 -4.74
N CYS A 57 -2.94 -2.12 -4.10
CA CYS A 57 -3.13 -2.56 -2.73
C CYS A 57 -2.24 -1.72 -1.81
N PHE A 58 -2.83 -1.19 -0.74
CA PHE A 58 -2.16 -0.40 0.28
C PHE A 58 -2.55 -0.94 1.65
N VAL A 59 -1.72 -0.73 2.68
CA VAL A 59 -2.14 -1.02 4.05
C VAL A 59 -2.04 0.25 4.87
N VAL A 60 -3.16 0.69 5.43
CA VAL A 60 -3.26 1.89 6.25
C VAL A 60 -3.36 1.50 7.72
N ASP A 61 -2.59 2.17 8.56
CA ASP A 61 -2.67 2.10 10.01
C ASP A 61 -2.91 3.48 10.60
N ASP A 62 -4.16 3.75 10.93
CA ASP A 62 -4.66 5.00 11.50
C ASP A 62 -4.38 5.14 13.01
N GLU A 63 -3.92 4.07 13.67
CA GLU A 63 -3.55 4.04 15.09
C GLU A 63 -2.05 4.19 15.31
N TYR A 64 -1.27 4.41 14.25
CA TYR A 64 0.18 4.56 14.35
C TYR A 64 0.60 5.64 15.37
N SER A 65 -0.08 6.78 15.39
CA SER A 65 0.03 7.79 16.47
C SER A 65 -1.23 8.65 16.54
N ASP A 66 -1.27 9.64 17.43
CA ASP A 66 -2.42 10.55 17.53
C ASP A 66 -2.63 11.40 16.27
N THR A 67 -1.53 11.85 15.64
CA THR A 67 -1.56 12.81 14.52
C THR A 67 -1.16 12.21 13.17
N LEU A 68 -0.44 11.09 13.17
CA LEU A 68 0.07 10.43 11.97
C LEU A 68 -0.59 9.06 11.78
N ALA A 69 -0.66 8.64 10.53
CA ALA A 69 -0.96 7.27 10.14
C ALA A 69 0.26 6.71 9.41
N SER A 70 0.41 5.38 9.39
CA SER A 70 1.36 4.73 8.49
C SER A 70 0.64 4.14 7.28
N VAL A 71 1.28 4.19 6.11
CA VAL A 71 0.77 3.61 4.87
C VAL A 71 1.86 2.74 4.26
N ASP A 72 1.55 1.48 3.97
CA ASP A 72 2.39 0.63 3.14
C ASP A 72 2.00 0.77 1.68
N LEU A 73 2.99 1.09 0.86
CA LEU A 73 2.87 1.33 -0.57
C LEU A 73 3.78 0.36 -1.34
N PRO A 74 3.35 -0.12 -2.52
CA PRO A 74 4.25 -0.80 -3.44
C PRO A 74 5.22 0.23 -4.05
N TYR A 75 6.45 -0.20 -4.35
CA TYR A 75 7.47 0.64 -4.96
C TYR A 75 8.43 -0.19 -5.82
N GLU A 76 8.55 0.17 -7.09
CA GLU A 76 9.31 -0.60 -8.09
C GLU A 76 10.42 0.22 -8.78
N TYR A 77 10.84 1.33 -8.17
CA TYR A 77 11.90 2.20 -8.70
C TYR A 77 13.21 2.05 -7.92
N LEU A 78 14.31 2.50 -8.52
CA LEU A 78 15.62 2.62 -7.87
C LEU A 78 16.10 4.09 -7.90
N PRO A 79 16.87 4.54 -6.89
CA PRO A 79 17.20 3.82 -5.65
C PRO A 79 15.99 3.68 -4.72
N TYR A 80 16.05 2.70 -3.83
CA TYR A 80 15.10 2.62 -2.71
C TYR A 80 15.33 3.76 -1.73
N PRO A 81 14.28 4.27 -1.07
CA PRO A 81 14.45 5.18 0.06
C PRO A 81 15.20 4.50 1.20
N ALA A 82 15.88 5.29 2.03
CA ALA A 82 16.41 4.81 3.31
C ALA A 82 15.43 5.11 4.46
N VAL A 83 15.43 4.24 5.48
CA VAL A 83 14.65 4.47 6.71
C VAL A 83 15.12 5.76 7.39
N GLY A 84 14.16 6.60 7.80
CA GLY A 84 14.39 7.93 8.36
C GLY A 84 14.47 9.06 7.31
N GLU A 85 14.48 8.75 6.01
CA GLU A 85 14.38 9.78 4.99
C GLU A 85 12.98 10.38 4.91
N SER A 86 12.90 11.61 4.39
CA SER A 86 11.64 12.31 4.13
C SER A 86 11.42 12.49 2.64
N TRP A 87 10.35 11.88 2.12
CA TRP A 87 10.00 11.92 0.70
C TRP A 87 8.64 12.59 0.50
N LEU A 88 8.30 12.97 -0.74
CA LEU A 88 6.98 13.53 -1.05
C LEU A 88 5.99 12.38 -1.24
N ALA A 89 4.87 12.43 -0.52
CA ALA A 89 3.76 11.50 -0.69
C ALA A 89 2.75 12.10 -1.70
N VAL A 90 2.37 11.30 -2.70
CA VAL A 90 1.52 11.75 -3.81
C VAL A 90 0.22 10.92 -3.92
N ASN A 91 -0.80 11.48 -4.56
CA ASN A 91 -2.01 10.74 -4.94
C ASN A 91 -1.83 10.00 -6.29
N ASN A 92 -2.89 9.39 -6.82
CA ASN A 92 -2.88 8.68 -8.10
C ASN A 92 -2.56 9.59 -9.30
N ASP A 93 -2.81 10.90 -9.20
CA ASP A 93 -2.55 11.88 -10.25
C ASP A 93 -1.12 12.46 -10.15
N GLY A 94 -0.33 12.02 -9.16
CA GLY A 94 1.03 12.50 -8.92
C GLY A 94 1.10 13.85 -8.21
N GLU A 95 -0.02 14.37 -7.72
CA GLU A 95 -0.10 15.61 -6.96
C GLU A 95 0.48 15.39 -5.56
N VAL A 96 1.28 16.36 -5.09
CA VAL A 96 1.91 16.28 -3.77
C VAL A 96 0.89 16.60 -2.69
N LEU A 97 0.69 15.66 -1.76
CA LEU A 97 -0.21 15.83 -0.62
C LEU A 97 0.55 16.32 0.61
N CYS A 98 1.69 15.69 0.91
CA CYS A 98 2.50 16.01 2.08
C CYS A 98 3.93 15.48 1.96
N THR A 99 4.78 15.85 2.91
CA THR A 99 6.04 15.14 3.16
C THR A 99 5.75 13.94 4.08
N GLY A 100 6.26 12.77 3.73
CA GLY A 100 6.16 11.56 4.55
C GLY A 100 7.52 11.04 4.97
N GLU A 101 7.59 10.46 6.17
CA GLU A 101 8.81 9.86 6.73
C GLU A 101 8.84 8.36 6.45
N ILE A 102 9.97 7.87 5.94
CA ILE A 102 10.14 6.45 5.60
C ILE A 102 10.42 5.65 6.88
N LEU A 103 9.44 4.85 7.30
CA LEU A 103 9.55 4.05 8.52
C LEU A 103 10.20 2.69 8.27
N ARG A 104 9.94 2.09 7.10
CA ARG A 104 10.36 0.72 6.80
C ARG A 104 10.42 0.47 5.30
N VAL A 105 11.37 -0.36 4.90
CA VAL A 105 11.61 -0.75 3.51
C VAL A 105 11.81 -2.27 3.46
N ILE A 106 10.91 -2.99 2.79
CA ILE A 106 10.93 -4.46 2.70
C ILE A 106 11.00 -4.86 1.23
N HIS A 107 12.03 -5.61 0.82
CA HIS A 107 12.20 -6.04 -0.56
C HIS A 107 12.87 -7.43 -0.69
N PRO A 108 12.34 -8.48 -0.02
CA PRO A 108 12.88 -9.83 -0.17
C PRO A 108 12.72 -10.32 -1.63
N PRO A 109 13.59 -11.22 -2.12
CA PRO A 109 13.50 -11.76 -3.47
C PRO A 109 12.13 -12.38 -3.81
N SER A 110 11.41 -12.88 -2.81
CA SER A 110 10.05 -13.44 -2.95
C SER A 110 8.99 -12.43 -3.38
N PHE A 111 9.27 -11.13 -3.33
CA PHE A 111 8.33 -10.07 -3.74
C PHE A 111 8.54 -9.65 -5.21
N HIS A 112 9.27 -10.45 -6.00
CA HIS A 112 9.39 -10.26 -7.45
C HIS A 112 9.78 -8.83 -7.89
N ASN A 113 10.73 -8.22 -7.17
CA ASN A 113 11.21 -6.84 -7.36
C ASN A 113 10.26 -5.71 -6.93
N THR A 114 9.11 -6.02 -6.33
CA THR A 114 8.26 -5.03 -5.67
C THR A 114 8.75 -4.82 -4.23
N ALA A 115 9.17 -3.61 -3.89
CA ALA A 115 9.41 -3.22 -2.51
C ALA A 115 8.10 -2.79 -1.85
N VAL A 116 7.95 -3.06 -0.56
CA VAL A 116 6.89 -2.50 0.28
C VAL A 116 7.51 -1.44 1.18
N ILE A 117 7.08 -0.20 0.98
CA ILE A 117 7.59 0.97 1.71
C ILE A 117 6.51 1.41 2.70
N THR A 118 6.85 1.41 3.99
CA THR A 118 5.99 2.01 5.02
C THR A 118 6.38 3.48 5.18
N VAL A 119 5.41 4.38 4.98
CA VAL A 119 5.57 5.82 5.15
C VAL A 119 4.63 6.36 6.23
N ALA A 120 5.13 7.21 7.13
CA ALA A 120 4.30 7.99 8.05
C ALA A 120 3.83 9.29 7.38
N VAL A 121 2.52 9.54 7.43
CA VAL A 121 1.89 10.73 6.85
C VAL A 121 0.81 11.29 7.80
N PRO A 122 0.44 12.57 7.69
CA PRO A 122 -0.71 13.11 8.43
C PRO A 122 -1.98 12.30 8.16
N LYS A 123 -2.78 12.02 9.20
CA LYS A 123 -3.98 11.15 9.10
C LYS A 123 -4.94 11.55 7.99
N GLN A 124 -5.11 12.84 7.75
CA GLN A 124 -5.99 13.37 6.70
C GLN A 124 -5.62 12.90 5.28
N TYR A 125 -4.37 12.48 5.05
CA TYR A 125 -3.89 12.01 3.74
C TYR A 125 -3.75 10.49 3.66
N ALA A 126 -3.90 9.76 4.77
CA ALA A 126 -3.61 8.31 4.85
C ALA A 126 -4.37 7.48 3.81
N TYR A 127 -5.63 7.82 3.54
CA TYR A 127 -6.49 7.14 2.58
C TYR A 127 -6.36 7.67 1.14
N THR A 128 -5.55 8.70 0.90
CA THR A 128 -5.35 9.34 -0.41
C THR A 128 -3.94 9.16 -0.98
N VAL A 129 -2.94 8.92 -0.13
CA VAL A 129 -1.56 8.64 -0.58
C VAL A 129 -1.50 7.33 -1.34
N ARG A 130 -0.87 7.35 -2.52
CA ARG A 130 -0.77 6.22 -3.45
C ARG A 130 0.62 6.04 -4.06
N GLY A 131 1.53 6.96 -3.80
CA GLY A 131 2.91 6.84 -4.27
C GLY A 131 3.87 7.73 -3.51
N LEU A 132 5.15 7.57 -3.84
CA LEU A 132 6.26 8.34 -3.28
C LEU A 132 7.07 8.97 -4.41
N ARG A 133 7.52 10.21 -4.19
CA ARG A 133 8.44 10.92 -5.07
C ARG A 133 9.64 11.41 -4.26
N ARG A 134 10.84 11.14 -4.76
CA ARG A 134 12.08 11.61 -4.15
C ARG A 134 12.12 13.14 -4.12
N ARG A 135 12.57 13.71 -3.00
CA ARG A 135 12.90 15.15 -2.92
C ARG A 135 14.22 15.38 -3.65
N GLU A 136 14.22 16.29 -4.62
CA GLU A 136 15.44 16.78 -5.27
C GLU A 136 16.32 17.57 -4.29
#